data_AF-A0A7X8VDS7-F1
#
_entry.id   AF-A0A7X8VDS7-F1
#
_cell.length_a   1.000
_cell.length_b   1.000
_cell.length_c   1.000
_cell.angle_alpha   90.00
_cell.angle_beta   90.00
_cell.angle_gamma   90.00
#
_symmetry.space_group_name_H-M   'P 1'
#
loop_
_entity.id
_entity.type
_entity.pdbx_description
1 polymer ?
#
loop_
_entity_poly.entity_id
_entity_poly.type
_entity_poly.pdbx_seq_one_letter_code
_entity_poly.pdbx_strand_id
1 'polypeptide(L)'
;MDLKKTYKIMRELLPENQIKINEPMKNHTSIRIGGPADIMVLPTKTEQISNIIQVCRKNNIPFFVMGNGTNLLVRDEGIRGVVIKLAQNFN
;
A
#
# COMPACT_ATOMS: atom_id res chain seq x y z
N MET A 1 4.52 7.97 -11.53
CA MET A 1 4.10 8.63 -10.28
C MET A 1 5.34 9.11 -9.56
N ASP A 2 5.31 10.32 -8.97
CA ASP A 2 6.41 10.80 -8.12
C ASP A 2 6.34 10.13 -6.74
N LEU A 3 7.30 9.25 -6.46
CA LEU A 3 7.39 8.50 -5.21
C LEU A 3 7.63 9.41 -4.00
N LYS A 4 8.48 10.43 -4.13
CA LYS A 4 8.81 11.36 -3.03
C LYS A 4 7.59 12.19 -2.64
N LYS A 5 6.87 12.71 -3.65
CA LYS A 5 5.62 13.43 -3.44
C LYS A 5 4.57 12.54 -2.77
N THR A 6 4.38 11.32 -3.28
CA THR A 6 3.39 10.37 -2.75
C THR A 6 3.72 9.98 -1.31
N TYR A 7 4.98 9.71 -1.00
CA TYR A 7 5.43 9.42 0.36
C TYR A 7 5.14 10.57 1.32
N LYS A 8 5.44 11.81 0.93
CA LYS A 8 5.14 12.99 1.76
C LYS A 8 3.65 13.09 2.07
N ILE A 9 2.80 12.89 1.06
CA ILE A 9 1.34 12.89 1.23
C ILE A 9 0.90 11.77 2.19
N MET A 10 1.44 10.55 2.05
CA MET A 10 1.09 9.44 2.97
C MET A 10 1.55 9.73 4.41
N ARG A 11 2.70 10.39 4.61
CA ARG A 11 3.20 10.77 5.95
C ARG A 11 2.35 11.81 6.65
N GLU A 12 1.56 12.61 5.93
CA GLU A 12 0.58 13.52 6.52
C GLU A 12 -0.66 12.78 7.06
N LEU A 13 -0.93 11.57 6.56
CA LEU A 13 -2.11 10.78 6.92
C LEU A 13 -1.81 9.66 7.93
N LEU A 14 -0.58 9.14 7.90
CA LEU A 14 -0.19 7.94 8.63
C LEU A 14 1.15 8.13 9.37
N PRO A 15 1.31 7.50 10.54
CA PRO A 15 2.61 7.40 11.20
C PRO A 15 3.59 6.58 10.34
N GLU A 16 4.88 6.83 10.55
CA GLU A 16 5.94 6.26 9.70
C GLU A 16 5.97 4.73 9.69
N ASN A 17 5.69 4.12 10.85
CA ASN A 17 5.65 2.67 11.00
C ASN A 17 4.51 2.00 10.22
N GLN A 18 3.55 2.76 9.69
CA GLN A 18 2.47 2.28 8.84
C GLN A 18 2.76 2.48 7.35
N ILE A 19 3.94 2.98 6.96
CA ILE A 19 4.32 3.23 5.58
C ILE A 19 5.60 2.48 5.27
N LYS A 20 5.58 1.68 4.21
CA LYS A 20 6.76 0.98 3.69
C LYS A 20 7.01 1.39 2.26
N ILE A 21 8.27 1.62 1.89
CA ILE A 21 8.68 2.02 0.54
C ILE A 21 9.38 0.85 -0.13
N ASN A 22 9.08 0.60 -1.41
CA ASN A 22 9.65 -0.51 -2.19
C ASN A 22 9.48 -1.87 -1.49
N GLU A 23 8.32 -2.12 -0.88
CA GLU A 23 8.08 -3.30 -0.06
C GLU A 23 7.89 -4.56 -0.93
N PRO A 24 8.74 -5.61 -0.80
CA PRO A 24 8.62 -6.80 -1.63
C PRO A 24 7.29 -7.55 -1.40
N MET A 25 6.49 -7.70 -2.46
CA MET A 25 5.18 -8.36 -2.36
C MET A 25 5.27 -9.86 -2.06
N LYS A 26 6.41 -10.51 -2.35
CA LYS A 26 6.70 -11.88 -1.88
C LYS A 26 6.58 -12.06 -0.36
N ASN A 27 6.71 -11.00 0.44
CA ASN A 27 6.53 -11.04 1.89
C ASN A 27 5.04 -10.98 2.31
N HIS A 28 4.13 -10.79 1.35
CA HIS A 28 2.73 -10.48 1.57
C HIS A 28 1.77 -11.32 0.71
N THR A 29 2.28 -12.25 -0.08
CA THR A 29 1.50 -13.21 -0.85
C THR A 29 1.72 -14.63 -0.31
N SER A 30 0.69 -15.48 -0.38
CA SER A 30 0.78 -16.89 0.08
C SER A 30 1.81 -17.69 -0.70
N ILE A 31 1.91 -17.43 -2.01
CA ILE A 31 2.82 -18.11 -2.93
C ILE A 31 4.26 -17.55 -2.90
N ARG A 32 4.53 -16.53 -2.07
CA ARG A 32 5.87 -15.94 -1.86
C ARG A 32 6.57 -15.47 -3.15
N ILE A 33 5.77 -14.97 -4.08
CA ILE A 33 6.21 -14.37 -5.35
C ILE A 33 5.72 -12.92 -5.39
N GLY A 34 6.48 -12.06 -6.07
CA GLY A 34 6.09 -10.68 -6.35
C GLY A 34 7.19 -9.66 -6.08
N GLY A 35 7.34 -8.73 -7.03
CA GLY A 35 8.20 -7.56 -6.96
C GLY A 35 7.77 -6.51 -5.92
N PRO A 36 8.43 -5.35 -5.87
CA PRO A 36 8.16 -4.34 -4.87
C PRO A 36 6.86 -3.57 -5.12
N ALA A 37 6.09 -3.31 -4.06
CA ALA A 37 5.11 -2.23 -4.05
C ALA A 37 5.83 -0.90 -3.83
N ASP A 38 5.56 0.11 -4.66
CA ASP A 38 6.17 1.44 -4.51
C ASP A 38 6.01 1.97 -3.08
N ILE A 39 4.76 1.98 -2.60
CA ILE A 39 4.41 2.34 -1.23
C ILE A 39 3.35 1.35 -0.75
N MET A 40 3.62 0.66 0.35
CA MET A 40 2.61 -0.10 1.08
C MET A 40 2.21 0.67 2.34
N VAL A 41 0.90 0.82 2.54
CA VAL A 41 0.32 1.44 3.73
C VAL A 41 -0.45 0.40 4.55
N LEU A 42 -0.34 0.52 5.87
CA LEU A 42 -0.88 -0.42 6.86
C LEU A 42 -1.83 0.31 7.82
N PRO A 43 -2.99 0.78 7.34
CA PRO A 43 -3.95 1.49 8.18
C PRO A 43 -4.48 0.57 9.30
N THR A 44 -4.78 1.16 10.46
CA THR A 44 -5.34 0.49 11.63
C THR A 44 -6.75 0.95 11.96
N LYS A 45 -7.28 1.98 11.28
CA LYS A 45 -8.62 2.55 11.51
C LYS A 45 -9.33 2.84 10.20
N THR A 46 -10.66 2.69 10.18
CA THR A 46 -11.50 2.93 8.98
C THR A 46 -11.33 4.35 8.42
N GLU A 47 -11.16 5.34 9.30
CA GLU A 47 -10.93 6.74 8.91
C GLU A 47 -9.65 6.90 8.08
N GLN A 48 -8.57 6.20 8.44
CA GLN A 48 -7.32 6.23 7.68
C GLN A 48 -7.53 5.69 6.26
N ILE A 49 -8.29 4.59 6.11
CA ILE A 49 -8.62 4.04 4.79
C ILE A 49 -9.35 5.07 3.93
N SER A 50 -10.39 5.69 4.48
CA SER A 50 -11.17 6.72 3.79
C SER A 50 -10.27 7.87 3.33
N ASN A 51 -9.43 8.39 4.23
CA ASN A 51 -8.52 9.49 3.93
C ASN A 51 -7.50 9.13 2.84
N ILE A 52 -6.89 7.93 2.92
CA ILE A 52 -5.94 7.45 1.90
C ILE A 52 -6.63 7.38 0.53
N ILE A 53 -7.82 6.75 0.44
CA ILE A 53 -8.54 6.59 -0.83
C ILE A 53 -8.91 7.95 -1.42
N GLN A 54 -9.43 8.88 -0.60
CA GLN A 54 -9.80 10.22 -1.06
C GLN A 54 -8.59 10.98 -1.60
N VAL A 55 -7.47 10.95 -0.87
CA VAL A 55 -6.24 11.64 -1.26
C VAL A 55 -5.63 11.01 -2.51
N CYS A 56 -5.66 9.68 -2.63
CA CYS A 56 -5.17 9.00 -3.84
C CYS A 56 -5.99 9.41 -5.06
N ARG A 57 -7.33 9.41 -4.95
CA ARG A 57 -8.23 9.88 -6.02
C ARG A 57 -7.98 11.34 -6.39
N LYS A 58 -7.90 12.24 -5.40
CA LYS A 58 -7.67 13.68 -5.61
C LYS A 58 -6.36 13.97 -6.35
N ASN A 59 -5.33 13.16 -6.12
CA ASN A 59 -4.00 13.35 -6.70
C ASN A 59 -3.72 12.44 -7.92
N ASN A 60 -4.70 11.69 -8.42
CA ASN A 60 -4.53 10.69 -9.48
C ASN A 60 -3.40 9.68 -9.19
N ILE A 61 -3.29 9.28 -7.93
CA ILE A 61 -2.33 8.26 -7.47
C ILE A 61 -3.00 6.89 -7.64
N PRO A 62 -2.45 5.98 -8.46
CA PRO A 62 -2.94 4.61 -8.54
C PRO A 62 -2.86 3.93 -7.17
N PHE A 63 -3.88 3.16 -6.81
CA PHE A 63 -3.85 2.40 -5.58
C PHE A 63 -4.50 1.03 -5.74
N PHE A 64 -4.09 0.08 -4.92
CA PHE A 64 -4.60 -1.28 -4.90
C PHE A 64 -4.89 -1.69 -3.45
N VAL A 65 -6.06 -2.25 -3.20
CA VAL A 65 -6.45 -2.72 -1.85
C VAL A 65 -6.28 -4.22 -1.79
N MET A 66 -5.66 -4.72 -0.71
CA MET A 66 -5.45 -6.15 -0.50
C MET A 66 -5.72 -6.58 0.94
N GLY A 67 -6.05 -7.86 1.10
CA GLY A 67 -6.03 -8.54 2.40
C GLY A 67 -4.69 -9.25 2.67
N ASN A 68 -4.75 -10.52 3.04
CA ASN A 68 -3.58 -11.37 3.29
C ASN A 68 -2.81 -11.83 2.03
N GLY A 69 -3.30 -11.51 0.83
CA GLY A 69 -2.63 -11.88 -0.42
C GLY A 69 -2.66 -13.38 -0.76
N THR A 70 -3.67 -14.12 -0.29
CA THR A 70 -3.80 -15.57 -0.52
C THR A 70 -4.15 -15.95 -1.96
N ASN A 71 -4.76 -15.03 -2.70
CA ASN A 71 -5.16 -15.20 -4.11
C ASN A 71 -4.57 -14.11 -5.01
N LEU A 72 -3.32 -13.70 -4.73
CA LEU A 72 -2.63 -12.68 -5.53
C LEU A 72 -1.36 -13.24 -6.17
N LEU A 73 -1.27 -13.08 -7.48
CA LEU A 73 -0.05 -13.28 -8.25
C LEU A 73 0.48 -11.91 -8.68
N VAL A 74 1.58 -11.48 -8.07
CA VAL A 74 2.22 -10.20 -8.36
C VAL A 74 3.40 -10.44 -9.29
N ARG A 75 3.52 -9.63 -10.34
CA ARG A 75 4.65 -9.69 -11.29
C ARG A 75 5.96 -9.27 -10.61
N ASP A 76 7.09 -9.64 -11.19
CA ASP A 76 8.41 -9.27 -10.66
C ASP A 76 8.69 -7.76 -10.71
N GLU A 77 8.01 -7.02 -11.60
CA GLU A 77 8.01 -5.56 -11.64
C GLU A 77 7.23 -4.92 -10.47
N GLY A 78 6.46 -5.72 -9.73
CA GLY A 78 5.75 -5.29 -8.53
C GLY A 78 4.45 -4.54 -8.80
N ILE A 79 4.11 -3.60 -7.91
CA ILE A 79 2.87 -2.80 -7.98
C ILE A 79 3.21 -1.32 -7.94
N ARG A 80 2.79 -0.60 -8.99
CA ARG A 80 2.92 0.86 -9.06
C ARG A 80 1.81 1.55 -8.28
N GLY A 81 2.17 2.56 -7.49
CA GLY A 81 1.23 3.31 -6.67
C GLY A 81 1.16 2.85 -5.21
N VAL A 82 0.03 3.09 -4.56
CA VAL A 82 -0.14 2.79 -3.13
C VAL A 82 -0.86 1.46 -2.95
N VAL A 83 -0.24 0.50 -2.27
CA VAL A 83 -0.88 -0.75 -1.84
C VAL A 83 -1.42 -0.57 -0.43
N ILE A 84 -2.74 -0.68 -0.27
CA ILE A 84 -3.45 -0.55 1.01
C ILE A 84 -3.72 -1.97 1.52
N LYS A 85 -3.01 -2.39 2.58
CA LYS A 85 -3.15 -3.75 3.14
C LYS A 85 -4.05 -3.74 4.38
N LEU A 86 -5.22 -4.36 4.24
CA LEU A 86 -6.23 -4.55 5.28
C LEU A 86 -6.12 -5.97 5.84
N ALA A 87 -5.25 -6.16 6.83
CA ALA A 87 -4.92 -7.47 7.38
C ALA A 87 -4.76 -7.38 8.90
N GLN A 88 -3.73 -8.01 9.46
CA GLN A 88 -3.46 -8.14 10.90
C GLN A 88 -3.46 -6.83 11.70
N ASN A 89 -3.28 -5.68 11.04
CA ASN A 89 -3.25 -4.37 11.68
C ASN A 89 -4.64 -3.74 11.82
N PHE A 90 -5.68 -4.37 11.27
CA PHE A 90 -7.04 -3.84 11.19
C PHE A 90 -8.00 -4.81 11.89
N ASN A 91 -8.53 -4.40 13.05
CA ASN A 91 -9.51 -5.14 13.84
C ASN A 91 -10.81 -4.35 13.93
#